data_AF-A0A2A8S8B5-F1
#
_entry.id   AF-A0A2A8S8B5-F1
#
_cell.length_a   1.000
_cell.length_b   1.000
_cell.length_c   1.000
_cell.angle_alpha   90.00
_cell.angle_beta   90.00
_cell.angle_gamma   90.00
#
_symmetry.space_group_name_H-M   'P 1'
#
loop_
_entity.id
_entity.type
_entity.pdbx_description
1 polymer ?
#
loop_
_entity_poly.entity_id
_entity_poly.type
_entity_poly.pdbx_seq_one_letter_code
_entity_poly.pdbx_strand_id
1 'polypeptide(L)'
;MDKIKKLSIPNNVRVIVISDIHGELELFKALLEKVKFSIEDYLIINGDLCEKGSNSKGVVSYVMELSANNPKVHVIEGNCDTLVEELLNENPQLINYLCTKRHSILNEWFEYLGYSVSEDTNIREVKEILTSHFSKEMKWLTELPTAIEIENYIFVHAGLEDIENWKDTDRDVAITLPAFLHKSHRANKYVIVGHWPVVNYSSDMPVDNPIIDQTKKIIAIDGGNAIKETGQLNAFIIHKSSSKDIFSYTYIDHFPKCKVLEDFRAEPMMVGSITYPRYDVVPVEKGEHFTLCKQLETKQLLYVKNEYLHQNETGHFTAKTDVSCAQISVSKGDIVSVVDDSCTGYNLIKKDGVVGWVAKNIFG
;
A
#
# COMPACT_ATOMS: atom_id res chain seq x y z
N MET A 1 0.76 -20.09 13.56
CA MET A 1 1.06 -20.10 12.10
C MET A 1 1.80 -21.36 11.69
N ASP A 2 1.33 -22.04 10.64
CA ASP A 2 1.92 -23.30 10.17
C ASP A 2 3.01 -23.11 9.09
N LYS A 3 2.90 -22.08 8.24
CA LYS A 3 3.81 -21.84 7.10
C LYS A 3 4.88 -20.79 7.40
N ILE A 4 5.77 -21.05 8.36
CA ILE A 4 6.90 -20.13 8.67
C ILE A 4 8.18 -20.60 7.98
N LYS A 5 8.74 -19.76 7.11
CA LYS A 5 10.02 -20.03 6.44
C LYS A 5 11.16 -19.38 7.20
N LYS A 6 12.14 -20.18 7.63
CA LYS A 6 13.40 -19.66 8.19
C LYS A 6 14.45 -19.53 7.08
N LEU A 7 15.11 -18.39 7.02
CA LEU A 7 16.23 -18.15 6.12
C LEU A 7 17.43 -17.66 6.92
N SER A 8 18.64 -17.92 6.41
CA SER A 8 19.84 -17.22 6.86
C SER A 8 20.34 -16.33 5.73
N ILE A 9 20.48 -15.05 6.02
CA ILE A 9 20.96 -14.05 5.07
C ILE A 9 22.31 -13.54 5.60
N PRO A 10 23.40 -13.63 4.81
CA PRO A 10 24.71 -13.18 5.27
C PRO A 10 24.73 -11.68 5.56
N ASN A 11 25.75 -11.24 6.30
CA ASN A 11 26.03 -9.81 6.45
C ASN A 11 26.62 -9.23 5.16
N ASN A 12 26.65 -7.91 5.05
CA ASN A 12 27.18 -7.16 3.91
C ASN A 12 26.42 -7.40 2.60
N VAL A 13 25.11 -7.62 2.70
CA VAL A 13 24.20 -7.73 1.55
C VAL A 13 23.05 -6.76 1.70
N ARG A 14 22.39 -6.48 0.58
CA ARG A 14 21.21 -5.63 0.52
C ARG A 14 19.95 -6.49 0.47
N VAL A 15 19.02 -6.23 1.38
CA VAL A 15 17.67 -6.82 1.38
C VAL A 15 16.67 -5.74 1.00
N ILE A 16 15.97 -5.93 -0.10
CA ILE A 16 14.92 -5.06 -0.60
C ILE A 16 13.59 -5.68 -0.21
N VAL A 17 12.71 -4.89 0.40
CA VAL A 17 11.39 -5.31 0.86
C VAL A 17 10.34 -4.44 0.18
N ILE A 18 9.39 -5.06 -0.48
CA ILE A 18 8.27 -4.41 -1.19
C ILE A 18 6.99 -5.09 -0.73
N SER A 19 5.91 -4.34 -0.49
CA SER A 19 4.60 -4.90 -0.10
C SER A 19 3.49 -4.31 -0.97
N ASP A 20 2.32 -4.94 -0.95
CA ASP A 20 1.06 -4.38 -1.45
C ASP A 20 1.16 -3.88 -2.91
N ILE A 21 1.54 -4.80 -3.80
CA ILE A 21 1.71 -4.53 -5.23
C ILE A 21 0.36 -4.34 -5.92
N HIS A 22 -0.66 -5.10 -5.50
CA HIS A 22 -2.05 -4.95 -5.95
C HIS A 22 -2.22 -4.85 -7.47
N GLY A 23 -1.67 -5.81 -8.22
CA GLY A 23 -1.85 -5.87 -9.67
C GLY A 23 -1.14 -4.78 -10.49
N GLU A 24 -0.29 -3.95 -9.88
CA GLU A 24 0.46 -2.88 -10.56
C GLU A 24 1.81 -3.38 -11.12
N LEU A 25 1.75 -4.26 -12.14
CA LEU A 25 2.94 -4.91 -12.71
C LEU A 25 4.01 -3.93 -13.21
N GLU A 26 3.62 -2.92 -13.97
CA GLU A 26 4.58 -2.00 -14.57
C GLU A 26 5.22 -1.08 -13.53
N LEU A 27 4.46 -0.70 -12.49
CA LEU A 27 4.99 0.04 -11.36
C LEU A 27 5.99 -0.80 -10.56
N PHE A 28 5.69 -2.09 -10.35
CA PHE A 28 6.61 -3.02 -9.70
C PHE A 28 7.92 -3.19 -10.48
N LYS A 29 7.86 -3.40 -11.80
CA LYS A 29 9.05 -3.49 -12.66
C LYS A 29 9.88 -2.19 -12.61
N ALA A 30 9.22 -1.04 -12.71
CA ALA A 30 9.89 0.25 -12.66
C ALA A 30 10.52 0.52 -11.28
N LEU A 31 9.92 0.03 -10.18
CA LEU A 31 10.53 0.08 -8.86
C LEU A 31 11.80 -0.78 -8.78
N LEU A 32 11.75 -2.02 -9.29
CA LEU A 32 12.91 -2.91 -9.36
C LEU A 32 14.06 -2.29 -10.19
N GLU A 33 13.73 -1.63 -11.30
CA GLU A 33 14.70 -0.87 -12.10
C GLU A 33 15.27 0.31 -11.30
N LYS A 34 14.42 1.10 -10.64
CA LYS A 34 14.84 2.26 -9.84
C LYS A 34 15.79 1.90 -8.71
N VAL A 35 15.55 0.79 -8.01
CA VAL A 35 16.47 0.29 -6.97
C VAL A 35 17.68 -0.45 -7.53
N LYS A 36 17.74 -0.62 -8.86
CA LYS A 36 18.77 -1.41 -9.55
C LYS A 36 18.87 -2.80 -8.94
N PHE A 37 17.73 -3.49 -8.85
CA PHE A 37 17.67 -4.84 -8.32
C PHE A 37 18.58 -5.77 -9.14
N SER A 38 19.34 -6.61 -8.45
CA SER A 38 20.30 -7.54 -9.04
C SER A 38 20.24 -8.91 -8.35
N ILE A 39 20.87 -9.92 -8.96
CA ILE A 39 20.99 -11.26 -8.36
C ILE A 39 21.85 -11.27 -7.07
N GLU A 40 22.57 -10.19 -6.76
CA GLU A 40 23.27 -10.09 -5.48
C GLU A 40 22.35 -9.72 -4.31
N ASP A 41 21.23 -9.08 -4.62
CA ASP A 41 20.26 -8.63 -3.63
C ASP A 41 19.33 -9.76 -3.19
N TYR A 42 18.85 -9.65 -1.95
CA TYR A 42 17.68 -10.40 -1.51
C TYR A 42 16.45 -9.54 -1.73
N LEU A 43 15.39 -10.14 -2.29
CA LEU A 43 14.11 -9.48 -2.47
C LEU A 43 13.06 -10.21 -1.65
N ILE A 44 12.42 -9.50 -0.72
CA ILE A 44 11.28 -9.98 0.05
C ILE A 44 10.03 -9.24 -0.44
N ILE A 45 9.07 -9.97 -1.00
CA ILE A 45 7.76 -9.44 -1.36
C ILE A 45 6.78 -9.79 -0.23
N ASN A 46 6.30 -8.76 0.46
CA ASN A 46 5.59 -8.85 1.73
C ASN A 46 4.06 -8.91 1.55
N GLY A 47 3.59 -9.78 0.65
CA GLY A 47 2.17 -10.03 0.40
C GLY A 47 1.47 -9.03 -0.51
N ASP A 48 0.20 -9.32 -0.76
CA ASP A 48 -0.76 -8.54 -1.56
C ASP A 48 -0.25 -8.25 -2.97
N LEU A 49 0.01 -9.33 -3.70
CA LEU A 49 0.32 -9.30 -5.13
C LEU A 49 -0.91 -8.94 -5.97
N CYS A 50 -2.07 -9.41 -5.53
CA CYS A 50 -3.31 -9.45 -6.30
C CYS A 50 -4.32 -8.38 -5.85
N GLU A 51 -5.42 -8.31 -6.59
CA GLU A 51 -6.59 -7.47 -6.35
C GLU A 51 -6.34 -5.96 -6.55
N LYS A 52 -7.44 -5.20 -6.65
CA LYS A 52 -7.49 -3.73 -6.70
C LYS A 52 -6.99 -3.10 -8.00
N GLY A 53 -5.72 -3.33 -8.37
CA GLY A 53 -5.17 -2.86 -9.64
C GLY A 53 -5.59 -3.75 -10.81
N SER A 54 -5.10 -3.43 -12.00
CA SER A 54 -5.65 -3.98 -13.25
C SER A 54 -4.93 -5.22 -13.81
N ASN A 55 -3.85 -5.70 -13.17
CA ASN A 55 -3.02 -6.77 -13.73
C ASN A 55 -2.46 -7.74 -12.67
N SER A 56 -3.33 -8.27 -11.81
CA SER A 56 -3.01 -9.30 -10.81
C SER A 56 -2.39 -10.55 -11.45
N LYS A 57 -2.96 -11.03 -12.56
CA LYS A 57 -2.47 -12.19 -13.32
C LYS A 57 -1.02 -11.98 -13.77
N GLY A 58 -0.70 -10.78 -14.28
CA GLY A 58 0.64 -10.43 -14.73
C GLY A 58 1.64 -10.31 -13.58
N VAL A 59 1.25 -9.72 -12.45
CA VAL A 59 2.08 -9.67 -11.24
C VAL A 59 2.41 -11.09 -10.76
N VAL A 60 1.40 -11.95 -10.60
CA VAL A 60 1.61 -13.34 -10.15
C VAL A 60 2.53 -14.10 -11.09
N SER A 61 2.27 -14.04 -12.40
CA SER A 61 3.12 -14.72 -13.40
C SER A 61 4.57 -14.22 -13.35
N TYR A 62 4.77 -12.91 -13.26
CA TYR A 62 6.10 -12.29 -13.20
C TYR A 62 6.84 -12.66 -11.91
N VAL A 63 6.19 -12.61 -10.74
CA VAL A 63 6.80 -12.92 -9.45
C VAL A 63 7.10 -14.43 -9.32
N MET A 64 6.22 -15.29 -9.85
CA MET A 64 6.48 -16.73 -9.95
C MET A 64 7.73 -17.03 -10.78
N GLU A 65 7.87 -16.42 -11.95
CA GLU A 65 9.06 -16.57 -12.79
C GLU A 65 10.32 -16.02 -12.12
N LEU A 66 10.21 -14.82 -11.52
CA LEU A 66 11.31 -14.16 -10.84
C LEU A 66 11.85 -15.01 -9.67
N SER A 67 10.96 -15.58 -8.86
CA SER A 67 11.33 -16.44 -7.73
C SER A 67 11.81 -17.83 -8.14
N ALA A 68 11.32 -18.38 -9.27
CA ALA A 68 11.83 -19.62 -9.83
C ALA A 68 13.27 -19.48 -10.37
N ASN A 69 13.60 -18.32 -10.93
CA ASN A 69 14.90 -18.06 -11.55
C ASN A 69 15.94 -17.43 -10.60
N ASN A 70 15.52 -16.90 -9.45
CA ASN A 70 16.43 -16.31 -8.47
C ASN A 70 16.12 -16.82 -7.04
N PRO A 71 17.01 -17.64 -6.45
CA PRO A 71 16.77 -18.23 -5.12
C PRO A 71 16.80 -17.22 -3.97
N LYS A 72 17.22 -15.96 -4.20
CA LYS A 72 17.21 -14.88 -3.20
C LYS A 72 15.90 -14.05 -3.21
N VAL A 73 14.96 -14.41 -4.09
CA VAL A 73 13.62 -13.81 -4.12
C VAL A 73 12.69 -14.68 -3.28
N HIS A 74 12.01 -14.05 -2.34
CA HIS A 74 11.08 -14.69 -1.44
C HIS A 74 9.80 -13.88 -1.35
N VAL A 75 8.69 -14.59 -1.23
CA VAL A 75 7.34 -14.03 -1.24
C VAL A 75 6.63 -14.60 -0.03
N ILE A 76 5.91 -13.77 0.70
CA ILE A 76 4.93 -14.21 1.70
C ILE A 76 3.52 -13.92 1.20
N GLU A 77 2.53 -14.61 1.72
CA GLU A 77 1.12 -14.33 1.43
C GLU A 77 0.67 -13.02 2.10
N GLY A 78 -0.17 -12.26 1.42
CA GLY A 78 -1.07 -11.28 2.02
C GLY A 78 -2.52 -11.74 1.96
N ASN A 79 -3.44 -10.97 2.55
CA ASN A 79 -4.86 -11.35 2.58
C ASN A 79 -5.53 -11.30 1.21
N CYS A 80 -5.07 -10.46 0.28
CA CYS A 80 -5.63 -10.43 -1.08
C CYS A 80 -5.23 -11.68 -1.88
N ASP A 81 -4.08 -12.28 -1.55
CA ASP A 81 -3.57 -13.47 -2.23
C ASP A 81 -4.35 -14.74 -1.86
N THR A 82 -5.09 -14.73 -0.74
CA THR A 82 -5.88 -15.88 -0.26
C THR A 82 -7.24 -16.04 -0.96
N LEU A 83 -7.61 -15.14 -1.88
CA LEU A 83 -8.87 -15.25 -2.63
C LEU A 83 -9.00 -16.59 -3.38
N VAL A 84 -7.88 -17.19 -3.79
CA VAL A 84 -7.86 -18.54 -4.39
C VAL A 84 -8.31 -19.62 -3.41
N GLU A 85 -8.11 -19.46 -2.10
CA GLU A 85 -8.55 -20.40 -1.08
C GLU A 85 -10.08 -20.39 -0.95
N GLU A 86 -10.70 -19.20 -1.04
CA GLU A 86 -12.17 -19.07 -1.06
C GLU A 86 -12.79 -19.86 -2.21
N LEU A 87 -12.13 -19.87 -3.38
CA LEU A 87 -12.55 -20.67 -4.52
C LEU A 87 -12.39 -22.17 -4.25
N LEU A 88 -11.23 -22.59 -3.74
CA LEU A 88 -10.92 -23.99 -3.47
C LEU A 88 -11.85 -24.59 -2.41
N ASN A 89 -12.25 -23.77 -1.42
CA ASN A 89 -13.19 -24.11 -0.37
C ASN A 89 -14.67 -24.02 -0.80
N GLU A 90 -14.94 -23.66 -2.05
CA GLU A 90 -16.29 -23.50 -2.60
C GLU A 90 -17.15 -22.50 -1.79
N ASN A 91 -16.55 -21.40 -1.32
CA ASN A 91 -17.29 -20.38 -0.56
C ASN A 91 -18.40 -19.77 -1.43
N PRO A 92 -19.69 -19.93 -1.06
CA PRO A 92 -20.81 -19.42 -1.85
C PRO A 92 -20.82 -17.89 -1.97
N GLN A 93 -20.20 -17.16 -1.04
CA GLN A 93 -20.12 -15.70 -1.08
C GLN A 93 -19.19 -15.18 -2.18
N LEU A 94 -18.30 -16.04 -2.71
CA LEU A 94 -17.34 -15.66 -3.73
C LEU A 94 -18.02 -15.21 -5.03
N ILE A 95 -19.16 -15.81 -5.41
CA ILE A 95 -19.89 -15.40 -6.63
C ILE A 95 -20.30 -13.92 -6.56
N ASN A 96 -20.89 -13.51 -5.44
CA ASN A 96 -21.24 -12.10 -5.22
C ASN A 96 -20.01 -11.18 -5.21
N TYR A 97 -18.89 -11.64 -4.65
CA TYR A 97 -17.62 -10.92 -4.73
C TYR A 97 -17.18 -10.72 -6.18
N LEU A 98 -17.16 -11.77 -7.00
CA LEU A 98 -16.75 -11.70 -8.41
C LEU A 98 -17.65 -10.80 -9.26
N CYS A 99 -18.96 -10.79 -8.99
CA CYS A 99 -19.90 -9.89 -9.66
C CYS A 99 -19.67 -8.41 -9.32
N THR A 100 -19.24 -8.12 -8.09
CA THR A 100 -19.10 -6.74 -7.58
C THR A 100 -17.68 -6.17 -7.69
N LYS A 101 -16.65 -7.01 -7.71
CA LYS A 101 -15.24 -6.64 -7.73
C LYS A 101 -14.55 -7.10 -9.01
N ARG A 102 -14.63 -6.26 -10.05
CA ARG A 102 -14.06 -6.57 -11.38
C ARG A 102 -12.53 -6.72 -11.37
N HIS A 103 -11.84 -5.97 -10.51
CA HIS A 103 -10.38 -6.04 -10.36
C HIS A 103 -9.97 -7.10 -9.34
N SER A 104 -10.11 -8.37 -9.73
CA SER A 104 -9.65 -9.53 -8.97
C SER A 104 -8.92 -10.53 -9.86
N ILE A 105 -8.00 -11.30 -9.29
CA ILE A 105 -7.22 -12.28 -10.07
C ILE A 105 -8.12 -13.33 -10.75
N LEU A 106 -9.21 -13.75 -10.07
CA LEU A 106 -10.15 -14.72 -10.61
C LEU A 106 -10.95 -14.12 -11.78
N ASN A 107 -11.35 -12.84 -11.71
CA ASN A 107 -12.02 -12.17 -12.82
C ASN A 107 -11.08 -11.96 -14.02
N GLU A 108 -9.82 -11.58 -13.78
CA GLU A 108 -8.82 -11.47 -14.85
C GLU A 108 -8.54 -12.81 -15.54
N TRP A 109 -8.56 -13.92 -14.80
CA TRP A 109 -8.47 -15.27 -15.36
C TRP A 109 -9.69 -15.65 -16.18
N PHE A 110 -10.90 -15.30 -15.74
CA PHE A 110 -12.11 -15.52 -16.52
C PHE A 110 -12.14 -14.70 -17.80
N GLU A 111 -11.75 -13.42 -17.74
CA GLU A 111 -11.61 -12.56 -18.91
C GLU A 111 -10.64 -13.17 -19.92
N TYR A 112 -9.49 -13.68 -19.45
CA TYR A 112 -8.53 -14.37 -20.30
C TYR A 112 -9.11 -15.63 -20.99
N LEU A 113 -10.02 -16.33 -20.32
CA LEU A 113 -10.71 -17.51 -20.86
C LEU A 113 -11.95 -17.15 -21.70
N GLY A 114 -12.36 -15.88 -21.76
CA GLY A 114 -13.59 -15.45 -22.41
C GLY A 114 -14.86 -15.93 -21.70
N TYR A 115 -14.79 -16.15 -20.39
CA TYR A 115 -15.91 -16.60 -19.56
C TYR A 115 -16.44 -15.45 -18.70
N SER A 116 -17.75 -15.39 -18.48
CA SER A 116 -18.40 -14.39 -17.65
C SER A 116 -19.14 -15.03 -16.49
N VAL A 117 -18.86 -14.59 -15.26
CA VAL A 117 -19.58 -14.99 -14.06
C VAL A 117 -20.83 -14.12 -13.88
N SER A 118 -21.95 -14.74 -13.52
CA SER A 118 -23.19 -14.08 -13.10
C SER A 118 -23.61 -14.56 -11.71
N GLU A 119 -24.64 -13.93 -11.12
CA GLU A 119 -25.16 -14.30 -9.79
C GLU A 119 -25.70 -15.75 -9.74
N ASP A 120 -26.11 -16.30 -10.88
CA ASP A 120 -26.63 -17.67 -11.01
C ASP A 120 -25.52 -18.71 -11.23
N THR A 121 -24.27 -18.28 -11.44
CA THR A 121 -23.15 -19.20 -11.70
C THR A 121 -22.86 -20.05 -10.46
N ASN A 122 -22.69 -21.37 -10.67
CA ASN A 122 -22.38 -22.29 -9.58
C ASN A 122 -20.89 -22.21 -9.20
N ILE A 123 -20.59 -22.06 -7.91
CA ILE A 123 -19.20 -22.02 -7.41
C ILE A 123 -18.36 -23.25 -7.79
N ARG A 124 -18.97 -24.43 -7.95
CA ARG A 124 -18.28 -25.63 -8.42
C ARG A 124 -17.84 -25.53 -9.86
N GLU A 125 -18.69 -24.97 -10.72
CA GLU A 125 -18.35 -24.71 -12.13
C GLU A 125 -17.18 -23.73 -12.22
N VAL A 126 -17.23 -22.64 -11.43
CA VAL A 126 -16.13 -21.65 -11.32
C VAL A 126 -14.82 -22.34 -10.92
N LYS A 127 -14.86 -23.18 -9.88
CA LYS A 127 -13.70 -23.93 -9.39
C LYS A 127 -13.17 -24.90 -10.44
N GLU A 128 -14.03 -25.67 -11.10
CA GLU A 128 -13.64 -26.63 -12.14
C GLU A 128 -12.95 -25.94 -13.31
N ILE A 129 -13.55 -24.86 -13.85
CA ILE A 129 -12.99 -24.08 -14.95
C ILE A 129 -11.62 -23.55 -14.56
N LEU A 130 -11.53 -22.77 -13.48
CA LEU A 130 -10.28 -22.10 -13.13
C LEU A 130 -9.18 -23.07 -12.69
N THR A 131 -9.51 -24.16 -11.96
CA THR A 131 -8.50 -25.16 -11.57
C THR A 131 -7.94 -25.90 -12.79
N SER A 132 -8.76 -26.14 -13.82
CA SER A 132 -8.30 -26.81 -15.04
C SER A 132 -7.27 -25.99 -15.84
N HIS A 133 -7.31 -24.66 -15.71
CA HIS A 133 -6.45 -23.75 -16.47
C HIS A 133 -5.31 -23.11 -15.64
N PHE A 134 -5.50 -22.89 -14.34
CA PHE A 134 -4.61 -22.09 -13.48
C PHE A 134 -4.18 -22.81 -12.19
N SER A 135 -4.24 -24.15 -12.17
CA SER A 135 -3.84 -24.95 -11.00
C SER A 135 -2.41 -24.68 -10.53
N LYS A 136 -1.49 -24.33 -11.44
CA LYS A 136 -0.10 -24.05 -11.08
C LYS A 136 0.02 -22.75 -10.26
N GLU A 137 -0.64 -21.69 -10.71
CA GLU A 137 -0.69 -20.38 -10.06
C GLU A 137 -1.42 -20.47 -8.72
N MET A 138 -2.58 -21.13 -8.67
CA MET A 138 -3.33 -21.35 -7.44
C MET A 138 -2.52 -22.14 -6.40
N LYS A 139 -1.85 -23.21 -6.83
CA LYS A 139 -0.99 -23.98 -5.95
C LYS A 139 0.15 -23.13 -5.41
N TRP A 140 0.80 -22.34 -6.27
CA TRP A 140 1.89 -21.47 -5.84
C TRP A 140 1.44 -20.43 -4.81
N LEU A 141 0.29 -19.77 -5.02
CA LEU A 141 -0.29 -18.81 -4.08
C LEU A 141 -0.62 -19.45 -2.72
N THR A 142 -1.25 -20.63 -2.72
CA THR A 142 -1.64 -21.32 -1.48
C THR A 142 -0.44 -21.89 -0.69
N GLU A 143 0.68 -22.16 -1.36
CA GLU A 143 1.92 -22.63 -0.73
C GLU A 143 2.83 -21.50 -0.20
N LEU A 144 2.49 -20.23 -0.44
CA LEU A 144 3.27 -19.10 0.07
C LEU A 144 3.39 -19.15 1.61
N PRO A 145 4.57 -18.85 2.19
CA PRO A 145 4.73 -18.76 3.63
C PRO A 145 3.93 -17.60 4.22
N THR A 146 3.37 -17.79 5.41
CA THR A 146 2.70 -16.74 6.20
C THR A 146 3.71 -15.73 6.77
N ALA A 147 4.90 -16.21 7.11
CA ALA A 147 5.97 -15.37 7.61
C ALA A 147 7.35 -15.90 7.20
N ILE A 148 8.30 -14.96 7.05
CA ILE A 148 9.72 -15.26 6.92
C ILE A 148 10.44 -14.78 8.16
N GLU A 149 11.22 -15.67 8.77
CA GLU A 149 12.12 -15.35 9.88
C GLU A 149 13.57 -15.35 9.39
N ILE A 150 14.26 -14.23 9.58
CA ILE A 150 15.72 -14.14 9.48
C ILE A 150 16.29 -13.70 10.83
N GLU A 151 17.59 -13.39 10.90
CA GLU A 151 18.31 -13.13 12.16
C GLU A 151 17.59 -12.10 13.05
N ASN A 152 17.57 -10.83 12.64
CA ASN A 152 16.99 -9.73 13.43
C ASN A 152 15.60 -9.29 12.94
N TYR A 153 15.02 -9.98 11.96
CA TYR A 153 13.80 -9.55 11.28
C TYR A 153 12.79 -10.66 11.13
N ILE A 154 11.52 -10.27 11.19
CA ILE A 154 10.36 -11.05 10.81
C ILE A 154 9.63 -10.26 9.73
N PHE A 155 9.34 -10.93 8.62
CA PHE A 155 8.49 -10.41 7.56
C PHE A 155 7.15 -11.12 7.67
N VAL A 156 6.09 -10.34 7.85
CA VAL A 156 4.71 -10.81 7.97
C VAL A 156 3.81 -9.72 7.38
N HIS A 157 2.72 -10.10 6.73
CA HIS A 157 1.98 -9.14 5.92
C HIS A 157 1.34 -8.02 6.76
N ALA A 158 0.56 -8.36 7.80
CA ALA A 158 -0.17 -7.36 8.59
C ALA A 158 0.38 -7.14 10.00
N GLY A 159 0.78 -8.20 10.71
CA GLY A 159 1.34 -8.05 12.05
C GLY A 159 1.35 -9.32 12.88
N LEU A 160 1.58 -9.20 14.18
CA LEU A 160 1.68 -10.32 15.13
C LEU A 160 0.81 -10.06 16.36
N GLU A 161 0.36 -11.13 17.02
CA GLU A 161 -0.26 -11.02 18.34
C GLU A 161 0.79 -10.73 19.43
N ASP A 162 0.38 -10.04 20.49
CA ASP A 162 1.26 -9.76 21.64
C ASP A 162 1.33 -10.96 22.60
N ILE A 163 1.89 -12.07 22.11
CA ILE A 163 2.05 -13.34 22.82
C ILE A 163 3.53 -13.72 22.94
N GLU A 164 3.85 -14.63 23.86
CA GLU A 164 5.24 -15.01 24.18
C GLU A 164 5.96 -15.63 22.98
N ASN A 165 5.34 -16.63 22.35
CA ASN A 165 5.83 -17.23 21.12
C ASN A 165 5.02 -16.69 19.94
N TRP A 166 5.57 -15.68 19.25
CA TRP A 166 4.93 -15.06 18.09
C TRP A 166 4.56 -16.05 16.96
N LYS A 167 5.17 -17.23 16.93
CA LYS A 167 4.87 -18.28 15.94
C LYS A 167 3.48 -18.87 16.13
N ASP A 168 2.93 -18.74 17.33
CA ASP A 168 1.59 -19.20 17.68
C ASP A 168 0.52 -18.17 17.31
N THR A 169 0.91 -17.03 16.70
CA THR A 169 -0.06 -16.08 16.16
C THR A 169 -0.99 -16.78 15.16
N ASP A 170 -2.26 -16.44 15.21
CA ASP A 170 -3.25 -16.93 14.25
C ASP A 170 -2.94 -16.42 12.83
N ARG A 171 -3.15 -17.26 11.81
CA ARG A 171 -2.83 -16.89 10.42
C ARG A 171 -3.68 -15.72 9.94
N ASP A 172 -4.97 -15.72 10.25
CA ASP A 172 -5.88 -14.66 9.80
C ASP A 172 -5.48 -13.35 10.44
N VAL A 173 -5.06 -13.37 11.71
CA VAL A 173 -4.46 -12.19 12.37
C VAL A 173 -3.18 -11.76 11.65
N ALA A 174 -2.26 -12.69 11.35
CA ALA A 174 -0.99 -12.38 10.72
C ALA A 174 -1.11 -11.64 9.38
N ILE A 175 -2.21 -11.90 8.63
CA ILE A 175 -2.46 -11.30 7.32
C ILE A 175 -3.56 -10.23 7.31
N THR A 176 -4.31 -10.00 8.40
CA THR A 176 -5.39 -8.99 8.41
C THR A 176 -5.32 -7.96 9.52
N LEU A 177 -4.40 -8.08 10.49
CA LEU A 177 -4.32 -7.20 11.67
C LEU A 177 -4.19 -5.71 11.29
N PRO A 178 -5.23 -4.88 11.53
CA PRO A 178 -5.17 -3.48 11.15
C PRO A 178 -4.29 -2.67 12.12
N ALA A 179 -3.72 -1.59 11.60
CA ALA A 179 -3.04 -0.56 12.38
C ALA A 179 -1.94 -1.09 13.33
N PHE A 180 -1.12 -2.05 12.88
CA PHE A 180 -0.15 -2.75 13.74
C PHE A 180 0.87 -1.82 14.43
N LEU A 181 1.22 -0.68 13.84
CA LEU A 181 2.06 0.35 14.47
C LEU A 181 1.50 0.89 15.80
N HIS A 182 0.18 0.82 16.01
CA HIS A 182 -0.45 1.19 17.28
C HIS A 182 -0.39 0.08 18.34
N LYS A 183 0.01 -1.13 17.96
CA LYS A 183 0.07 -2.31 18.84
C LYS A 183 1.48 -2.51 19.39
N SER A 184 1.67 -3.62 20.10
CA SER A 184 2.92 -4.13 20.66
C SER A 184 3.13 -5.58 20.27
N HIS A 185 4.36 -6.07 20.35
CA HIS A 185 4.69 -7.49 20.19
C HIS A 185 5.91 -7.86 21.05
N ARG A 186 6.08 -9.17 21.30
CA ARG A 186 7.20 -9.71 22.10
C ARG A 186 8.22 -10.53 21.30
N ALA A 187 8.14 -10.49 19.97
CA ALA A 187 9.01 -11.25 19.08
C ALA A 187 10.52 -10.92 19.16
N ASN A 188 10.88 -9.83 19.85
CA ASN A 188 12.25 -9.31 20.06
C ASN A 188 13.07 -9.07 18.77
N LYS A 189 12.43 -9.06 17.60
CA LYS A 189 12.98 -8.75 16.28
C LYS A 189 12.26 -7.55 15.69
N TYR A 190 12.83 -6.94 14.66
CA TYR A 190 12.08 -6.00 13.83
C TYR A 190 11.00 -6.77 13.06
N VAL A 191 9.75 -6.33 13.18
CA VAL A 191 8.62 -6.88 12.43
C VAL A 191 8.30 -5.91 11.30
N ILE A 192 8.51 -6.36 10.06
CA ILE A 192 8.26 -5.57 8.85
C ILE A 192 6.91 -5.98 8.28
N VAL A 193 6.03 -4.99 8.07
CA VAL A 193 4.63 -5.19 7.68
C VAL A 193 4.22 -4.28 6.52
N GLY A 194 3.26 -4.76 5.73
CA GLY A 194 2.49 -4.02 4.73
C GLY A 194 1.06 -3.78 5.24
N HIS A 195 0.06 -4.08 4.40
CA HIS A 195 -1.39 -4.18 4.68
C HIS A 195 -2.12 -2.89 5.05
N TRP A 196 -1.54 -2.12 5.98
CA TRP A 196 -2.13 -0.90 6.49
C TRP A 196 -1.37 0.32 5.96
N PRO A 197 -1.94 1.10 5.03
CA PRO A 197 -1.24 2.20 4.39
C PRO A 197 -0.67 3.17 5.42
N VAL A 198 0.62 3.49 5.27
CA VAL A 198 1.38 4.30 6.25
C VAL A 198 0.82 5.71 6.42
N VAL A 199 0.19 6.25 5.38
CA VAL A 199 -0.48 7.56 5.41
C VAL A 199 -1.56 7.63 6.49
N ASN A 200 -2.19 6.50 6.84
CA ASN A 200 -3.21 6.45 7.88
C ASN A 200 -2.64 6.71 9.29
N TYR A 201 -1.32 6.62 9.49
CA TYR A 201 -0.67 6.95 10.76
C TYR A 201 -0.22 8.41 10.85
N SER A 202 -0.32 9.16 9.75
CA SER A 202 0.13 10.55 9.71
C SER A 202 -0.88 11.47 10.41
N SER A 203 -0.40 12.36 11.29
CA SER A 203 -1.23 13.38 11.94
C SER A 203 -1.09 14.76 11.30
N ASP A 204 0.13 15.10 10.87
CA ASP A 204 0.48 16.48 10.54
C ASP A 204 0.45 16.72 9.03
N MET A 205 0.89 15.76 8.22
CA MET A 205 0.89 15.85 6.76
C MET A 205 0.75 14.44 6.22
N PRO A 206 -0.02 14.20 5.14
CA PRO A 206 -0.04 12.89 4.50
C PRO A 206 1.36 12.52 3.99
N VAL A 207 1.89 11.42 4.52
CA VAL A 207 3.18 10.85 4.11
C VAL A 207 3.00 9.37 3.79
N ASP A 208 3.36 8.99 2.58
CA ASP A 208 3.25 7.60 2.09
C ASP A 208 4.59 6.81 2.24
N ASN A 209 5.55 7.36 2.98
CA ASN A 209 6.86 6.75 3.21
C ASN A 209 6.85 5.70 4.34
N PRO A 210 7.75 4.71 4.30
CA PRO A 210 7.93 3.76 5.39
C PRO A 210 8.15 4.42 6.75
N ILE A 211 7.53 3.86 7.79
CA ILE A 211 7.65 4.32 9.18
C ILE A 211 8.44 3.29 9.99
N ILE A 212 9.45 3.74 10.73
CA ILE A 212 10.32 2.90 11.57
C ILE A 212 10.12 3.29 13.04
N ASP A 213 9.45 2.43 13.81
CA ASP A 213 9.41 2.54 15.28
C ASP A 213 10.51 1.67 15.88
N GLN A 214 11.62 2.31 16.29
CA GLN A 214 12.77 1.61 16.89
C GLN A 214 12.47 1.07 18.29
N THR A 215 11.53 1.67 19.01
CA THR A 215 11.19 1.27 20.39
C THR A 215 10.37 0.00 20.36
N LYS A 216 9.35 -0.04 19.50
CA LYS A 216 8.51 -1.22 19.30
C LYS A 216 9.16 -2.26 18.41
N LYS A 217 10.17 -1.87 17.62
CA LYS A 217 10.77 -2.64 16.53
C LYS A 217 9.75 -3.00 15.44
N ILE A 218 8.94 -2.03 15.01
CA ILE A 218 7.97 -2.19 13.92
C ILE A 218 8.39 -1.34 12.74
N ILE A 219 8.30 -1.89 11.53
CA ILE A 219 8.55 -1.15 10.28
C ILE A 219 7.34 -1.38 9.37
N ALA A 220 6.53 -0.35 9.16
CA ALA A 220 5.42 -0.41 8.20
C ALA A 220 5.85 0.20 6.87
N ILE A 221 5.59 -0.49 5.76
CA ILE A 221 6.12 -0.12 4.44
C ILE A 221 5.05 0.06 3.38
N ASP A 222 3.78 -0.27 3.64
CA ASP A 222 2.70 -0.10 2.66
C ASP A 222 2.46 1.39 2.35
N GLY A 223 2.76 1.79 1.12
CA GLY A 223 2.57 3.15 0.61
C GLY A 223 1.16 3.44 0.09
N GLY A 224 0.20 2.54 0.31
CA GLY A 224 -1.18 2.67 -0.14
C GLY A 224 -1.37 2.52 -1.65
N ASN A 225 -0.46 1.81 -2.33
CA ASN A 225 -0.52 1.61 -3.77
C ASN A 225 -1.87 1.00 -4.21
N ALA A 226 -2.49 1.51 -5.26
CA ALA A 226 -3.84 1.13 -5.76
C ALA A 226 -5.01 1.25 -4.76
N ILE A 227 -4.75 1.57 -3.49
CA ILE A 227 -5.76 1.73 -2.42
C ILE A 227 -6.03 3.20 -2.11
N LYS A 228 -4.97 4.01 -2.07
CA LYS A 228 -5.02 5.44 -1.79
C LYS A 228 -4.86 6.21 -3.10
N GLU A 229 -5.64 7.29 -3.26
CA GLU A 229 -5.54 8.13 -4.46
C GLU A 229 -4.12 8.66 -4.65
N THR A 230 -3.45 9.03 -3.55
CA THR A 230 -2.06 9.49 -3.52
C THR A 230 -1.04 8.36 -3.46
N GLY A 231 -1.46 7.09 -3.48
CA GLY A 231 -0.63 5.94 -3.13
C GLY A 231 0.67 5.83 -3.92
N GLN A 232 1.65 5.13 -3.34
CA GLN A 232 2.93 4.82 -3.98
C GLN A 232 3.37 3.40 -3.66
N LEU A 233 4.17 2.81 -4.55
CA LEU A 233 4.83 1.54 -4.26
C LEU A 233 6.20 1.81 -3.63
N ASN A 234 6.37 1.35 -2.39
CA ASN A 234 7.58 1.53 -1.61
C ASN A 234 8.56 0.36 -1.76
N ALA A 235 9.86 0.68 -1.76
CA ALA A 235 10.93 -0.26 -1.53
C ALA A 235 11.69 0.15 -0.27
N PHE A 236 11.55 -0.64 0.79
CA PHE A 236 12.36 -0.53 2.00
C PHE A 236 13.64 -1.35 1.86
N ILE A 237 14.78 -0.78 2.22
CA ILE A 237 16.09 -1.36 1.94
C ILE A 237 16.87 -1.49 3.25
N ILE A 238 17.24 -2.73 3.57
CA ILE A 238 18.10 -3.09 4.69
C ILE A 238 19.49 -3.38 4.14
N HIS A 239 20.46 -2.54 4.49
CA HIS A 239 21.88 -2.80 4.23
C HIS A 239 22.44 -3.56 5.43
N LYS A 240 22.53 -4.89 5.31
CA LYS A 240 22.98 -5.75 6.41
C LYS A 240 24.46 -5.54 6.71
N SER A 241 24.83 -5.46 7.98
CA SER A 241 26.20 -5.29 8.44
C SER A 241 26.47 -6.16 9.65
N SER A 242 27.74 -6.49 9.90
CA SER A 242 28.15 -7.24 11.10
C SER A 242 27.97 -6.44 12.40
N SER A 243 27.86 -5.12 12.32
CA SER A 243 27.76 -4.23 13.47
C SER A 243 26.33 -3.72 13.68
N LYS A 244 25.82 -2.95 12.71
CA LYS A 244 24.49 -2.37 12.73
C LYS A 244 23.97 -2.19 11.30
N ASP A 245 22.78 -2.70 11.06
CA ASP A 245 22.10 -2.58 9.77
C ASP A 245 21.68 -1.11 9.53
N ILE A 246 21.78 -0.67 8.27
CA ILE A 246 21.39 0.68 7.84
C ILE A 246 20.11 0.57 7.03
N PHE A 247 19.16 1.45 7.30
CA PHE A 247 17.89 1.52 6.59
C PHE A 247 17.88 2.68 5.61
N SER A 248 17.30 2.43 4.44
CA SER A 248 16.97 3.44 3.44
C SER A 248 15.69 3.02 2.73
N TYR A 249 15.06 3.92 2.01
CA TYR A 249 13.88 3.59 1.21
C TYR A 249 13.81 4.49 -0.02
N THR A 250 13.03 4.05 -0.99
CA THR A 250 12.60 4.84 -2.15
C THR A 250 11.21 4.36 -2.54
N TYR A 251 10.54 5.11 -3.41
CA TYR A 251 9.23 4.76 -3.92
C TYR A 251 9.12 5.05 -5.41
N ILE A 252 8.04 4.59 -6.02
CA ILE A 252 7.58 5.05 -7.33
C ILE A 252 6.06 5.25 -7.28
N ASP A 253 5.57 6.19 -8.07
CA ASP A 253 4.15 6.49 -8.25
C ASP A 253 3.84 6.63 -9.75
N HIS A 254 2.55 6.67 -10.09
CA HIS A 254 2.06 6.78 -11.47
C HIS A 254 1.89 8.24 -11.93
N PHE A 255 2.21 9.21 -11.08
CA PHE A 255 1.89 10.61 -11.34
C PHE A 255 2.84 11.24 -12.36
N PRO A 256 2.35 12.16 -13.20
CA PRO A 256 3.21 12.96 -14.05
C PRO A 256 4.13 13.81 -13.19
N LYS A 257 5.39 13.95 -13.63
CA LYS A 257 6.39 14.76 -12.93
C LYS A 257 6.55 16.12 -13.60
N CYS A 258 6.68 17.16 -12.80
CA CYS A 258 6.97 18.50 -13.26
C CYS A 258 8.13 19.12 -12.47
N LYS A 259 8.74 20.15 -13.07
CA LYS A 259 9.81 20.92 -12.44
C LYS A 259 9.24 22.21 -11.86
N VAL A 260 9.56 22.48 -10.60
CA VAL A 260 9.21 23.74 -9.93
C VAL A 260 10.05 24.88 -10.49
N LEU A 261 9.41 25.98 -10.89
CA LEU A 261 10.06 27.14 -11.51
C LEU A 261 10.40 28.25 -10.50
N GLU A 262 9.66 28.34 -9.41
CA GLU A 262 9.80 29.35 -8.36
C GLU A 262 9.68 28.73 -6.96
N ASP A 263 10.35 29.33 -5.98
CA ASP A 263 10.23 28.88 -4.60
C ASP A 263 8.81 29.11 -4.08
N PHE A 264 8.29 28.16 -3.30
CA PHE A 264 7.03 28.31 -2.59
C PHE A 264 7.22 27.90 -1.13
N ARG A 265 6.75 28.75 -0.21
CA ARG A 265 6.85 28.52 1.22
C ARG A 265 5.48 28.20 1.78
N ALA A 266 5.34 27.01 2.37
CA ALA A 266 4.12 26.59 3.03
C ALA A 266 3.78 27.48 4.23
N GLU A 267 2.49 27.73 4.40
CA GLU A 267 1.96 28.40 5.57
C GLU A 267 1.89 27.43 6.77
N PRO A 268 2.42 27.78 7.96
CA PRO A 268 2.47 26.86 9.11
C PRO A 268 1.12 26.34 9.61
N MET A 269 0.02 27.03 9.29
CA MET A 269 -1.33 26.65 9.67
C MET A 269 -1.99 25.68 8.70
N MET A 270 -1.43 25.54 7.48
CA MET A 270 -1.91 24.62 6.46
C MET A 270 -1.26 23.26 6.72
N VAL A 271 -1.89 22.48 7.60
CA VAL A 271 -1.47 21.16 8.04
C VAL A 271 -2.67 20.20 8.13
N GLY A 272 -2.37 18.92 8.25
CA GLY A 272 -3.30 17.82 8.47
C GLY A 272 -3.89 17.27 7.17
N SER A 273 -4.91 16.45 7.33
CA SER A 273 -5.67 15.85 6.23
C SER A 273 -7.03 15.35 6.68
N ILE A 274 -7.96 15.29 5.75
CA ILE A 274 -9.22 14.58 5.93
C ILE A 274 -9.07 13.23 5.24
N THR A 275 -9.24 12.13 5.97
CA THR A 275 -9.08 10.78 5.44
C THR A 275 -10.20 9.86 5.90
N TYR A 276 -10.45 8.79 5.14
CA TYR A 276 -11.35 7.71 5.53
C TYR A 276 -11.03 7.20 6.95
N PRO A 277 -12.03 6.87 7.78
CA PRO A 277 -13.48 6.99 7.53
C PRO A 277 -14.08 8.35 7.94
N ARG A 278 -13.26 9.36 8.26
CA ARG A 278 -13.67 10.60 8.94
C ARG A 278 -13.77 11.76 7.94
N TYR A 279 -14.74 11.69 7.03
CA TYR A 279 -14.93 12.72 6.00
C TYR A 279 -15.78 13.90 6.47
N ASP A 280 -16.48 13.78 7.60
CA ASP A 280 -17.49 14.73 8.00
C ASP A 280 -16.87 16.00 8.58
N VAL A 281 -17.29 17.14 8.03
CA VAL A 281 -16.76 18.46 8.36
C VAL A 281 -17.86 19.49 8.51
N VAL A 282 -17.59 20.54 9.29
CA VAL A 282 -18.45 21.72 9.39
C VAL A 282 -17.66 22.94 8.94
N PRO A 283 -18.05 23.60 7.84
CA PRO A 283 -17.45 24.87 7.44
C PRO A 283 -17.58 25.92 8.55
N VAL A 284 -16.46 26.58 8.85
CA VAL A 284 -16.35 27.64 9.86
C VAL A 284 -16.17 29.00 9.19
N GLU A 285 -15.23 29.08 8.23
CA GLU A 285 -14.91 30.32 7.52
C GLU A 285 -14.56 30.00 6.06
N LYS A 286 -15.29 30.60 5.13
CA LYS A 286 -15.08 30.40 3.69
C LYS A 286 -13.98 31.33 3.18
N GLY A 287 -12.92 30.75 2.63
CA GLY A 287 -11.88 31.47 1.90
C GLY A 287 -12.00 31.31 0.38
N GLU A 288 -11.12 32.01 -0.35
CA GLU A 288 -11.11 32.01 -1.81
C GLU A 288 -10.81 30.62 -2.40
N HIS A 289 -9.76 29.96 -1.93
CA HIS A 289 -9.33 28.65 -2.43
C HIS A 289 -9.50 27.51 -1.42
N PHE A 290 -9.51 27.83 -0.13
CA PHE A 290 -9.67 26.89 0.97
C PHE A 290 -10.74 27.40 1.93
N THR A 291 -11.48 26.48 2.53
CA THR A 291 -12.45 26.76 3.59
C THR A 291 -11.91 26.19 4.88
N LEU A 292 -11.89 26.98 5.94
CA LEU A 292 -11.62 26.50 7.28
C LEU A 292 -12.80 25.66 7.73
N CYS A 293 -12.54 24.38 8.01
CA CYS A 293 -13.52 23.40 8.41
C CYS A 293 -13.16 22.81 9.77
N LYS A 294 -14.17 22.49 10.58
CA LYS A 294 -14.02 21.67 11.78
C LYS A 294 -14.36 20.22 11.44
N GLN A 295 -13.40 19.31 11.55
CA GLN A 295 -13.68 17.87 11.40
C GLN A 295 -14.49 17.38 12.60
N LEU A 296 -15.57 16.63 12.35
CA LEU A 296 -16.56 16.33 13.39
C LEU A 296 -16.03 15.38 14.47
N GLU A 297 -15.22 14.39 14.12
CA GLU A 297 -14.75 13.37 15.07
C GLU A 297 -13.58 13.87 15.90
N THR A 298 -12.56 14.44 15.24
CA THR A 298 -11.32 14.89 15.89
C THR A 298 -11.45 16.28 16.51
N LYS A 299 -12.48 17.05 16.10
CA LYS A 299 -12.68 18.47 16.45
C LYS A 299 -11.57 19.40 15.97
N GLN A 300 -10.65 18.92 15.13
CA GLN A 300 -9.58 19.73 14.55
C GLN A 300 -10.12 20.75 13.56
N LEU A 301 -9.46 21.91 13.50
CA LEU A 301 -9.70 22.94 12.50
C LEU A 301 -8.67 22.77 11.38
N LEU A 302 -9.14 22.57 10.15
CA LEU A 302 -8.33 22.23 8.99
C LEU A 302 -8.78 23.06 7.79
N TYR A 303 -7.83 23.54 7.00
CA TYR A 303 -8.13 24.21 5.73
C TYR A 303 -8.33 23.18 4.63
N VAL A 304 -9.57 23.02 4.18
CA VAL A 304 -9.94 22.04 3.14
C VAL A 304 -10.08 22.77 1.81
N LYS A 305 -9.50 22.19 0.75
CA LYS A 305 -9.62 22.74 -0.61
C LYS A 305 -11.09 22.78 -1.03
N ASN A 306 -11.57 23.93 -1.52
CA ASN A 306 -12.99 24.16 -1.79
C ASN A 306 -13.60 23.11 -2.74
N GLU A 307 -12.85 22.68 -3.74
CA GLU A 307 -13.24 21.72 -4.77
C GLU A 307 -13.37 20.29 -4.22
N TYR A 308 -12.77 20.01 -3.05
CA TYR A 308 -12.88 18.73 -2.36
C TYR A 308 -14.03 18.69 -1.34
N LEU A 309 -14.72 19.80 -1.11
CA LEU A 309 -15.91 19.84 -0.26
C LEU A 309 -17.15 19.45 -1.08
N HIS A 310 -17.98 18.60 -0.49
CA HIS A 310 -19.30 18.25 -0.99
C HIS A 310 -20.35 18.57 0.07
N GLN A 311 -21.43 19.25 -0.34
CA GLN A 311 -22.60 19.46 0.50
C GLN A 311 -23.73 18.61 -0.05
N ASN A 312 -24.32 17.76 0.80
CA ASN A 312 -25.49 16.97 0.41
C ASN A 312 -26.79 17.80 0.51
N GLU A 313 -27.91 17.22 0.09
CA GLU A 313 -29.23 17.88 0.07
C GLU A 313 -29.71 18.33 1.46
N THR A 314 -29.26 17.67 2.52
CA THR A 314 -29.59 18.01 3.92
C THR A 314 -28.72 19.14 4.49
N GLY A 315 -27.77 19.65 3.70
CA GLY A 315 -26.84 20.70 4.08
C GLY A 315 -25.60 20.22 4.82
N HIS A 316 -25.42 18.91 4.97
CA HIS A 316 -24.25 18.30 5.61
C HIS A 316 -23.03 18.31 4.67
N PHE A 317 -21.86 18.65 5.22
CA PHE A 317 -20.62 18.76 4.46
C PHE A 317 -19.70 17.56 4.72
N THR A 318 -19.14 17.04 3.64
CA THR A 318 -18.11 15.99 3.67
C THR A 318 -16.96 16.36 2.74
N ALA A 319 -15.77 15.83 3.00
CA ALA A 319 -14.77 15.72 1.95
C ALA A 319 -15.24 14.68 0.92
N LYS A 320 -14.92 14.90 -0.36
CA LYS A 320 -15.25 13.97 -1.45
C LYS A 320 -14.42 12.68 -1.39
N THR A 321 -13.19 12.79 -0.89
CA THR A 321 -12.19 11.73 -0.81
C THR A 321 -11.08 12.11 0.18
N ASP A 322 -10.07 11.26 0.33
CA ASP A 322 -8.86 11.56 1.09
C ASP A 322 -8.20 12.83 0.52
N VAL A 323 -8.01 13.85 1.36
CA VAL A 323 -7.46 15.14 0.91
C VAL A 323 -6.47 15.70 1.91
N SER A 324 -5.32 16.13 1.40
CA SER A 324 -4.35 16.89 2.19
C SER A 324 -4.93 18.26 2.55
N CYS A 325 -4.84 18.64 3.82
CA CYS A 325 -5.07 20.02 4.27
C CYS A 325 -3.75 20.78 4.39
N ALA A 326 -2.63 20.11 4.08
CA ALA A 326 -1.30 20.65 4.24
C ALA A 326 -0.81 21.38 2.99
N GLN A 327 -0.02 22.43 3.18
CA GLN A 327 0.87 22.96 2.14
C GLN A 327 2.27 22.40 2.32
N ILE A 328 3.01 22.23 1.22
CA ILE A 328 4.42 21.81 1.29
C ILE A 328 5.34 22.88 0.71
N SER A 329 6.51 23.08 1.31
CA SER A 329 7.50 24.02 0.78
C SER A 329 8.31 23.35 -0.34
N VAL A 330 8.51 24.08 -1.43
CA VAL A 330 9.32 23.63 -2.57
C VAL A 330 10.31 24.72 -2.99
N SER A 331 11.42 24.28 -3.56
CA SER A 331 12.45 25.15 -4.10
C SER A 331 12.48 25.06 -5.62
N LYS A 332 12.87 26.15 -6.26
CA LYS A 332 13.13 26.21 -7.69
C LYS A 332 14.09 25.10 -8.09
N GLY A 333 13.66 24.29 -9.06
CA GLY A 333 14.43 23.17 -9.57
C GLY A 333 14.03 21.81 -8.99
N ASP A 334 13.22 21.77 -7.94
CA ASP A 334 12.63 20.53 -7.44
C ASP A 334 11.84 19.82 -8.55
N ILE A 335 11.91 18.49 -8.57
CA ILE A 335 11.05 17.64 -9.39
C ILE A 335 10.00 17.02 -8.49
N VAL A 336 8.73 17.28 -8.78
CA VAL A 336 7.59 16.85 -7.97
C VAL A 336 6.60 16.07 -8.83
N SER A 337 5.84 15.18 -8.20
CA SER A 337 4.72 14.48 -8.81
C SER A 337 3.46 15.34 -8.70
N VAL A 338 2.70 15.48 -9.77
CA VAL A 338 1.43 16.24 -9.78
C VAL A 338 0.27 15.29 -9.55
N VAL A 339 -0.39 15.43 -8.39
CA VAL A 339 -1.49 14.56 -7.96
C VAL A 339 -2.83 15.08 -8.48
N ASP A 340 -3.08 16.39 -8.35
CA ASP A 340 -4.27 17.06 -8.89
C ASP A 340 -3.92 18.49 -9.31
N ASP A 341 -4.10 18.80 -10.59
CA ASP A 341 -3.94 20.13 -11.18
C ASP A 341 -5.25 20.75 -11.67
N SER A 342 -6.40 20.12 -11.38
CA SER A 342 -7.72 20.62 -11.78
C SER A 342 -8.22 21.77 -10.89
N CYS A 343 -7.69 21.87 -9.67
CA CYS A 343 -8.08 22.81 -8.64
C CYS A 343 -7.72 24.28 -8.91
N THR A 344 -8.53 25.24 -8.49
CA THR A 344 -8.22 26.68 -8.65
C THR A 344 -7.12 27.13 -7.68
N GLY A 345 -6.21 27.98 -8.18
CA GLY A 345 -5.14 28.64 -7.40
C GLY A 345 -3.99 27.73 -6.94
N TYR A 346 -4.22 26.42 -6.76
CA TYR A 346 -3.29 25.49 -6.17
C TYR A 346 -3.30 24.14 -6.89
N ASN A 347 -2.13 23.50 -6.97
CA ASN A 347 -1.97 22.11 -7.37
C ASN A 347 -1.69 21.26 -6.13
N LEU A 348 -2.28 20.08 -6.07
CA LEU A 348 -1.89 19.05 -5.12
C LEU A 348 -0.68 18.33 -5.72
N ILE A 349 0.42 18.32 -4.98
CA ILE A 349 1.64 17.66 -5.42
C ILE A 349 2.15 16.68 -4.38
N LYS A 350 3.02 15.77 -4.83
CA LYS A 350 3.81 14.90 -3.99
C LYS A 350 5.30 15.20 -4.17
N LYS A 351 5.99 15.41 -3.06
CA LYS A 351 7.45 15.56 -3.01
C LYS A 351 7.99 14.69 -1.89
N ASP A 352 8.97 13.85 -2.21
CA ASP A 352 9.63 12.95 -1.24
C ASP A 352 8.62 12.14 -0.38
N GLY A 353 7.54 11.67 -1.02
CA GLY A 353 6.45 10.92 -0.39
C GLY A 353 5.47 11.73 0.46
N VAL A 354 5.66 13.05 0.57
CA VAL A 354 4.76 13.97 1.29
C VAL A 354 3.79 14.62 0.30
N VAL A 355 2.50 14.66 0.64
CA VAL A 355 1.46 15.24 -0.21
C VAL A 355 0.97 16.57 0.35
N GLY A 356 0.98 17.61 -0.48
CA GLY A 356 0.47 18.92 -0.07
C GLY A 356 0.25 19.89 -1.22
N TRP A 357 -0.44 20.97 -0.90
CA TRP A 357 -0.79 22.02 -1.84
C TRP A 357 0.35 22.99 -2.05
N VAL A 358 0.52 23.44 -3.29
CA VAL A 358 1.38 24.56 -3.67
C VAL A 358 0.69 25.45 -4.69
N ALA A 359 1.07 26.72 -4.74
CA ALA A 359 0.44 27.68 -5.64
C ALA A 359 0.66 27.30 -7.12
N LYS A 360 -0.37 27.45 -7.96
CA LYS A 360 -0.34 27.03 -9.38
C LYS A 360 0.70 27.75 -10.22
N ASN A 361 0.96 29.01 -9.92
CA ASN A 361 1.84 29.89 -10.69
C ASN A 361 3.33 29.53 -10.60
N ILE A 362 3.72 28.56 -9.77
CA ILE A 362 5.12 28.15 -9.62
C ILE A 362 5.51 27.04 -10.61
N PHE A 363 4.56 26.55 -11.41
CA PHE A 363 4.78 25.58 -12.48
C PHE A 363 4.70 26.25 -13.85
N GLY A 364 5.45 25.72 -14.81
CA GLY A 364 5.53 26.20 -16.19
C GLY A 364 4.54 25.58 -17.13
#